data_AF-A0A7X2MGE2-F1
#
_entry.id   AF-A0A7X2MGE2-F1
#
_cell.length_a   1.000
_cell.length_b   1.000
_cell.length_c   1.000
_cell.angle_alpha   90.00
_cell.angle_beta   90.00
_cell.angle_gamma   90.00
#
_symmetry.space_group_name_H-M   'P 1'
#
loop_
_entity.id
_entity.type
_entity.pdbx_description
1 polymer ?
#
loop_
_entity_poly.entity_id
_entity_poly.type
_entity_poly.pdbx_seq_one_letter_code
_entity_poly.pdbx_strand_id
1 'polypeptide(L)'
;MSIVTLITGLIKKVLKHLLKDNKKVWSLKKQAIFFSILSDLLSAGFSLRQSLISIQNIMPEFYSVSHKVKKNLLMGTKISDALKENISKSTYYQLLIAEQHGEMEKSIKQLGSLLERRVEQQNKLKSLMVYP
;
A
#
# COMPACT_ATOMS: atom_id res chain seq x y z
N MET A 1 1.05 -41.71 22.20
CA MET A 1 1.08 -40.46 21.39
C MET A 1 1.58 -39.36 22.32
N SER A 2 2.80 -38.84 22.10
CA SER A 2 3.53 -38.11 23.14
C SER A 2 3.05 -36.66 23.26
N ILE A 3 3.02 -36.11 24.49
CA ILE A 3 2.63 -34.71 24.80
C ILE A 3 3.43 -33.70 23.95
N VAL A 4 4.68 -34.04 23.63
CA VAL A 4 5.57 -33.28 22.74
C VAL A 4 4.98 -33.07 21.33
N THR A 5 4.27 -34.06 20.79
CA THR A 5 3.64 -34.00 19.46
C THR A 5 2.44 -33.05 19.44
N LEU A 6 1.70 -32.96 20.56
CA LEU A 6 0.57 -32.06 20.73
C LEU A 6 1.01 -30.59 20.87
N ILE A 7 2.06 -30.35 21.65
CA ILE A 7 2.62 -29.00 21.86
C ILE A 7 3.24 -28.46 20.57
N THR A 8 4.01 -29.28 19.85
CA THR A 8 4.61 -28.88 18.56
C THR A 8 3.56 -28.55 17.49
N GLY A 9 2.44 -29.29 17.46
CA GLY A 9 1.30 -29.00 16.59
C GLY A 9 0.61 -27.68 16.93
N LEU A 10 0.42 -27.39 18.23
CA LEU A 10 -0.17 -26.14 18.70
C LEU A 10 0.72 -24.94 18.37
N ILE A 11 2.03 -25.04 18.62
CA ILE A 11 3.01 -24.00 18.28
C ILE A 11 3.03 -23.75 16.78
N LYS A 12 3.08 -24.78 15.92
CA LYS A 12 3.00 -24.60 14.46
C LYS A 12 1.70 -23.92 14.02
N LYS A 13 0.57 -24.25 14.65
CA LYS A 13 -0.74 -23.67 14.33
C LYS A 13 -0.84 -22.21 14.75
N VAL A 14 -0.38 -21.88 15.95
CA VAL A 14 -0.30 -20.50 16.46
C VAL A 14 0.67 -19.69 15.61
N LEU A 15 1.86 -20.22 15.32
CA LEU A 15 2.86 -19.57 14.46
C LEU A 15 2.30 -19.36 13.05
N LYS A 16 1.56 -20.30 12.47
CA LYS A 16 0.88 -20.14 11.17
C LYS A 16 -0.25 -19.10 11.20
N HIS A 17 -0.89 -18.90 12.34
CA HIS A 17 -1.95 -17.89 12.51
C HIS A 17 -1.37 -16.49 12.78
N LEU A 18 -0.22 -16.42 13.46
CA LEU A 18 0.55 -15.19 13.70
C LEU A 18 1.34 -14.76 12.44
N LEU A 19 1.87 -15.72 11.69
CA LEU A 19 2.50 -15.55 10.37
C LEU A 19 1.50 -15.69 9.23
N LYS A 20 0.19 -15.60 9.49
CA LYS A 20 -0.82 -15.46 8.44
C LYS A 20 -0.72 -14.04 7.89
N ASP A 21 0.41 -13.77 7.23
CA ASP A 21 0.63 -12.55 6.48
C ASP A 21 -0.55 -12.42 5.54
N ASN A 22 -1.29 -11.35 5.78
CA ASN A 22 -2.44 -10.95 5.03
C ASN A 22 -1.92 -10.60 3.63
N LYS A 23 -1.81 -11.60 2.74
CA LYS A 23 -1.28 -11.54 1.35
C LYS A 23 -1.89 -10.42 0.47
N LYS A 24 -2.80 -9.62 1.01
CA LYS A 24 -3.51 -8.51 0.39
C LYS A 24 -2.74 -7.18 0.46
N VAL A 25 -2.06 -6.90 1.57
CA VAL A 25 -1.42 -5.59 1.80
C VAL A 25 -0.05 -5.53 1.10
N TRP A 26 0.18 -4.46 0.35
CA TRP A 26 1.45 -4.22 -0.33
C TRP A 26 2.59 -3.92 0.65
N SER A 27 3.80 -4.32 0.27
CA SER A 27 5.01 -3.90 0.98
C SER A 27 5.16 -2.38 0.99
N LEU A 28 5.90 -1.85 1.96
CA LEU A 28 6.17 -0.41 2.06
C LEU A 28 6.73 0.15 0.74
N LYS A 29 7.69 -0.57 0.13
CA LYS A 29 8.26 -0.21 -1.17
C LYS A 29 7.22 -0.17 -2.28
N LYS A 30 6.32 -1.16 -2.35
CA LYS A 30 5.27 -1.20 -3.38
C LYS A 30 4.23 -0.10 -3.18
N GLN A 31 3.89 0.24 -1.93
CA GLN A 31 3.05 1.41 -1.63
C GLN A 31 3.74 2.71 -2.06
N ALA A 32 5.02 2.90 -1.73
CA ALA A 32 5.80 4.07 -2.12
C ALA A 32 5.76 4.27 -3.64
N ILE A 33 6.14 3.25 -4.41
CA ILE A 33 6.14 3.30 -5.88
C ILE A 33 4.78 3.73 -6.43
N PHE A 34 3.69 3.11 -5.95
CA PHE A 34 2.35 3.45 -6.42
C PHE A 34 1.97 4.90 -6.15
N PHE A 35 2.16 5.37 -4.91
CA PHE A 35 1.77 6.72 -4.52
C PHE A 35 2.70 7.80 -5.10
N SER A 36 3.97 7.50 -5.35
CA SER A 36 4.88 8.41 -6.04
C SER A 36 4.47 8.62 -7.48
N ILE A 37 4.25 7.55 -8.25
CA ILE A 37 3.79 7.67 -9.64
C ILE A 37 2.45 8.41 -9.70
N LEU A 38 1.53 8.09 -8.79
CA LEU A 38 0.24 8.77 -8.71
C LEU A 38 0.42 10.27 -8.39
N SER A 39 1.29 10.62 -7.45
CA SER A 39 1.63 11.99 -7.09
C SER A 39 2.25 12.76 -8.26
N ASP A 40 3.17 12.14 -8.99
CA ASP A 40 3.85 12.77 -10.13
C ASP A 40 2.87 13.07 -11.25
N LEU A 41 1.98 12.12 -11.55
CA LEU A 41 0.94 12.31 -12.57
C LEU A 41 -0.06 13.39 -12.17
N LEU A 42 -0.52 13.39 -10.91
CA LEU A 42 -1.40 14.46 -10.43
C LEU A 42 -0.71 15.82 -10.48
N SER A 43 0.56 15.90 -10.05
CA SER A 43 1.35 17.13 -10.08
C SER A 43 1.61 17.64 -11.51
N ALA A 44 1.66 16.74 -12.49
CA ALA A 44 1.75 17.07 -13.90
C ALA A 44 0.40 17.50 -14.52
N GLY A 45 -0.67 17.57 -13.73
CA GLY A 45 -2.00 18.04 -14.15
C GLY A 45 -2.92 16.95 -14.70
N PHE A 46 -2.54 15.67 -14.60
CA PHE A 46 -3.46 14.59 -14.97
C PHE A 46 -4.57 14.47 -13.93
N SER A 47 -5.80 14.26 -14.38
CA SER A 47 -6.89 13.88 -13.48
C SER A 47 -6.63 12.51 -12.84
N LEU A 48 -7.20 12.26 -11.66
CA LEU A 48 -7.08 10.96 -10.97
C LEU A 48 -7.39 9.76 -11.88
N ARG A 49 -8.42 9.89 -12.73
CA ARG A 49 -8.80 8.84 -13.69
C ARG A 49 -7.70 8.61 -14.72
N GLN A 50 -7.17 9.67 -15.32
CA GLN A 50 -6.07 9.57 -16.29
C GLN A 50 -4.83 8.98 -15.63
N SER A 51 -4.49 9.41 -14.41
CA SER A 51 -3.35 8.87 -13.67
C SER A 51 -3.46 7.36 -13.43
N LEU A 52 -4.65 6.87 -13.04
CA LEU A 52 -4.89 5.43 -12.87
C LEU A 52 -4.80 4.64 -14.18
N ILE A 53 -5.18 5.23 -15.32
CA ILE A 53 -5.02 4.63 -16.65
C ILE A 53 -3.53 4.59 -17.03
N SER A 54 -2.80 5.68 -16.81
CA SER A 54 -1.36 5.73 -17.06
C SER A 54 -0.61 4.69 -16.22
N ILE A 55 -0.96 4.54 -14.93
CA ILE A 55 -0.37 3.51 -14.06
C ILE A 55 -0.62 2.09 -14.61
N GLN A 56 -1.80 1.80 -15.17
CA GLN A 56 -2.08 0.49 -15.79
C GLN A 56 -1.14 0.19 -16.96
N ASN A 57 -0.75 1.23 -17.71
CA ASN A 57 0.09 1.09 -18.90
C ASN A 57 1.59 1.04 -18.55
N ILE A 58 2.03 1.84 -17.58
CA ILE A 58 3.45 1.97 -17.20
C ILE A 58 3.89 0.79 -16.31
N MET A 59 3.00 0.32 -15.42
CA MET A 59 3.32 -0.66 -14.39
C MET A 59 2.29 -1.80 -14.35
N PRO A 60 2.48 -2.88 -15.16
CA PRO A 60 1.53 -3.99 -15.26
C PRO A 60 1.20 -4.65 -13.91
N GLU A 61 2.10 -4.61 -12.93
CA GLU A 61 1.90 -5.17 -11.58
C GLU A 61 0.83 -4.43 -10.76
N PHE A 62 0.44 -3.23 -11.17
CA PHE A 62 -0.65 -2.46 -10.59
C PHE A 62 -1.94 -2.54 -11.42
N TYR A 63 -1.92 -3.18 -12.59
CA TYR A 63 -3.06 -3.20 -13.50
C TYR A 63 -4.38 -3.58 -12.80
N SER A 64 -4.40 -4.73 -12.12
CA SER A 64 -5.61 -5.23 -11.45
C SER A 64 -6.17 -4.25 -10.42
N VAL A 65 -5.30 -3.64 -9.61
CA VAL A 65 -5.72 -2.70 -8.56
C VAL A 65 -6.13 -1.37 -9.16
N SER A 66 -5.35 -0.78 -10.06
CA SER A 66 -5.69 0.47 -10.74
C SER A 66 -6.97 0.35 -11.55
N HIS A 67 -7.21 -0.79 -12.20
CA HIS A 67 -8.45 -1.08 -12.91
C HIS A 67 -9.65 -1.15 -11.95
N LYS A 68 -9.52 -1.89 -10.84
CA LYS A 68 -10.54 -1.96 -9.79
C LYS A 68 -10.85 -0.59 -9.20
N VAL A 69 -9.83 0.17 -8.81
CA VAL A 69 -9.98 1.51 -8.22
C VAL A 69 -10.67 2.45 -9.21
N LYS A 70 -10.26 2.45 -10.48
CA LYS A 70 -10.92 3.22 -11.54
C LYS A 70 -12.41 2.90 -11.63
N LYS A 71 -12.77 1.61 -11.64
CA LYS A 71 -14.18 1.17 -11.69
C LYS A 71 -14.96 1.60 -10.45
N ASN A 72 -14.37 1.46 -9.27
CA ASN A 72 -14.99 1.84 -8.00
C ASN A 72 -15.26 3.35 -7.93
N LEU A 73 -14.30 4.17 -8.38
CA LEU A 73 -14.46 5.63 -8.46
C LEU A 73 -15.60 6.04 -9.39
N LEU A 74 -15.80 5.34 -10.52
CA LEU A 74 -16.93 5.59 -11.41
C LEU A 74 -18.29 5.33 -10.74
N MET A 75 -18.33 4.45 -9.74
CA MET A 75 -19.52 4.14 -8.96
C MET A 75 -19.70 5.08 -7.75
N GLY A 76 -18.85 6.12 -7.61
CA GLY A 76 -18.86 7.03 -6.46
C GLY A 76 -18.22 6.45 -5.20
N THR A 77 -17.55 5.31 -5.30
CA THR A 77 -16.79 4.77 -4.17
C THR A 77 -15.57 5.63 -3.91
N LYS A 78 -15.29 5.87 -2.64
CA LYS A 78 -14.08 6.56 -2.17
C LYS A 78 -12.79 5.87 -2.59
N ILE A 79 -11.74 6.63 -2.93
CA ILE A 79 -10.43 6.05 -3.29
C ILE A 79 -9.80 5.32 -2.09
N SER A 80 -9.97 5.87 -0.89
CA SER A 80 -9.52 5.27 0.36
C SER A 80 -10.08 3.86 0.54
N ASP A 81 -11.38 3.71 0.34
CA ASP A 81 -12.04 2.40 0.42
C ASP A 81 -11.67 1.46 -0.71
N ALA A 82 -11.48 1.98 -1.94
CA ALA A 82 -11.06 1.17 -3.08
C ALA A 82 -9.65 0.55 -2.90
N LEU A 83 -8.76 1.24 -2.19
CA LEU A 83 -7.39 0.80 -1.90
C LEU A 83 -7.21 0.10 -0.55
N LYS A 84 -8.24 0.07 0.30
CA LYS A 84 -8.18 -0.40 1.71
C LYS A 84 -7.51 -1.76 1.91
N GLU A 85 -7.68 -2.66 0.95
CA GLU A 85 -7.11 -4.01 1.02
C GLU A 85 -5.63 -4.07 0.62
N ASN A 86 -5.15 -3.07 -0.12
CA ASN A 86 -3.82 -3.03 -0.72
C ASN A 86 -2.84 -2.17 0.07
N ILE A 87 -3.31 -1.24 0.89
CA ILE A 87 -2.47 -0.28 1.60
C ILE A 87 -2.46 -0.54 3.11
N SER A 88 -1.49 0.05 3.82
CA SER A 88 -1.46 -0.04 5.27
C SER A 88 -2.66 0.68 5.91
N LYS A 89 -3.06 0.29 7.13
CA LYS A 89 -4.11 0.99 7.88
C LYS A 89 -3.80 2.48 8.07
N SER A 90 -2.53 2.83 8.30
CA SER A 90 -2.10 4.23 8.44
C SER A 90 -2.31 5.01 7.15
N THR A 91 -1.90 4.44 6.01
CA THR A 91 -2.09 5.04 4.68
C THR A 91 -3.58 5.21 4.36
N TYR A 92 -4.41 4.21 4.71
CA TYR A 92 -5.86 4.26 4.52
C TYR A 92 -6.50 5.45 5.24
N TYR A 93 -6.21 5.63 6.53
CA TYR A 93 -6.82 6.72 7.30
C TYR A 93 -6.32 8.10 6.85
N GLN A 94 -5.04 8.23 6.47
CA GLN A 94 -4.55 9.47 5.87
C GLN A 94 -5.32 9.83 4.60
N LEU A 95 -5.55 8.85 3.73
CA LEU A 95 -6.28 9.07 2.49
C LEU A 95 -7.77 9.35 2.73
N LEU A 96 -8.40 8.67 3.70
CA LEU A 96 -9.80 8.89 4.07
C LEU A 96 -10.04 10.30 4.60
N ILE A 97 -9.18 10.77 5.51
CA ILE A 97 -9.27 12.14 6.07
C ILE A 97 -9.08 13.17 4.96
N ALA A 98 -8.08 12.97 4.10
CA ALA A 98 -7.81 13.85 2.97
C ALA A 98 -9.02 13.97 2.02
N GLU A 99 -9.66 12.85 1.73
CA GLU A 99 -10.84 12.77 0.88
C GLU A 99 -12.07 13.45 1.52
N GLN A 100 -12.23 13.36 2.84
CA GLN A 100 -13.31 14.05 3.58
C GLN A 100 -13.14 15.57 3.61
N HIS A 101 -11.92 16.07 3.62
CA HIS A 101 -11.61 17.50 3.69
C HIS A 101 -11.29 18.14 2.33
N GLY A 102 -11.38 17.39 1.23
CA GLY A 102 -11.09 17.90 -0.12
C GLY A 102 -9.60 18.16 -0.39
N GLU A 103 -8.70 17.67 0.45
CA GLU A 103 -7.24 17.84 0.32
C GLU A 103 -6.55 16.63 -0.33
N MET A 104 -7.26 15.89 -1.19
CA MET A 104 -6.81 14.58 -1.69
C MET A 104 -5.50 14.66 -2.48
N GLU A 105 -5.38 15.61 -3.41
CA GLU A 105 -4.18 15.77 -4.25
C GLU A 105 -2.94 16.09 -3.41
N LYS A 106 -3.05 17.09 -2.55
CA LYS A 106 -2.01 17.48 -1.59
C LYS A 106 -1.60 16.30 -0.69
N SER A 107 -2.58 15.53 -0.22
CA SER A 107 -2.33 14.38 0.65
C SER A 107 -1.68 13.22 -0.08
N ILE A 108 -2.06 12.93 -1.33
CA ILE A 108 -1.40 11.92 -2.17
C ILE A 108 0.06 12.31 -2.41
N LYS A 109 0.33 13.60 -2.68
CA LYS A 109 1.69 14.11 -2.85
C LYS A 109 2.53 13.96 -1.59
N GLN A 110 1.97 14.32 -0.43
CA GLN A 110 2.63 14.11 0.86
C GLN A 110 2.85 12.63 1.16
N LEU A 111 1.87 11.77 0.84
CA LEU A 111 1.95 10.32 1.02
C LEU A 111 3.08 9.70 0.19
N GLY A 112 3.21 10.06 -1.09
CA GLY A 112 4.31 9.57 -1.94
C GLY A 112 5.67 9.87 -1.31
N SER A 113 5.95 11.15 -1.04
CA SER A 113 7.23 11.57 -0.44
C SER A 113 7.49 10.93 0.93
N LEU A 114 6.45 10.82 1.77
CA LEU A 114 6.57 10.21 3.09
C LEU A 114 6.87 8.70 3.00
N LEU A 115 6.24 7.98 2.08
CA LEU A 115 6.47 6.55 1.90
C LEU A 115 7.88 6.29 1.32
N GLU A 116 8.35 7.11 0.38
CA GLU A 116 9.72 7.06 -0.13
C GLU A 116 10.75 7.24 0.98
N ARG A 117 10.62 8.31 1.79
CA ARG A 117 11.51 8.56 2.93
C ARG A 117 11.53 7.39 3.91
N ARG A 118 10.38 6.75 4.16
CA ARG A 118 10.32 5.56 5.02
C ARG A 118 11.06 4.37 4.42
N VAL A 119 11.01 4.18 3.09
CA VAL A 119 11.78 3.13 2.40
C VAL A 119 13.28 3.41 2.55
N GLU A 120 13.72 4.65 2.34
CA GLU A 120 15.12 5.06 2.52
C GLU A 120 15.62 4.81 3.95
N GLN A 121 14.84 5.23 4.94
CA GLN A 121 15.13 5.01 6.36
C GLN A 121 15.25 3.52 6.68
N GLN A 122 14.32 2.70 6.16
CA GLN A 122 14.37 1.25 6.37
C GLN A 122 15.62 0.62 5.75
N ASN A 123 16.02 1.07 4.55
CA ASN A 123 17.23 0.58 3.89
C ASN A 123 18.49 1.00 4.65
N LYS A 124 18.56 2.24 5.14
CA LYS A 124 19.66 2.73 5.98
C LYS A 124 19.80 1.93 7.28
N LEU A 125 18.68 1.63 7.94
CA LEU A 125 18.72 0.79 9.14
C LEU A 125 19.24 -0.62 8.82
N LYS A 126 18.77 -1.22 7.72
CA LYS A 126 19.27 -2.53 7.27
C LYS A 126 20.76 -2.52 6.97
N SER A 127 21.28 -1.49 6.30
CA SER A 127 22.72 -1.40 6.01
C SER A 127 23.57 -1.29 7.28
N LEU A 128 23.08 -0.58 8.30
CA LEU A 128 23.76 -0.47 9.59
C LEU A 128 23.78 -1.80 10.36
N MET A 129 22.75 -2.64 10.21
CA MET A 129 22.66 -3.96 10.86
C MET A 129 23.53 -5.04 10.20
N VAL A 130 23.91 -4.85 8.93
CA VAL A 130 24.78 -5.76 8.18
C VAL A 130 26.27 -5.36 8.33
N TYR A 131 26.54 -4.25 9.02
CA TYR A 131 27.91 -3.84 9.34
C TYR A 131 28.51 -4.80 10.39
N PRO A 132 29.67 -5.44 10.15
CA PRO A 132 30.34 -6.33 11.10
C PRO A 132 30.72 -5.66 12.43
#